data_AF-A0A8T3ND14-F1
#
_entry.id   AF-A0A8T3ND14-F1
#
_cell.length_a   1.000
_cell.length_b   1.000
_cell.length_c   1.000
_cell.angle_alpha   90.00
_cell.angle_beta   90.00
_cell.angle_gamma   90.00
#
_symmetry.space_group_name_H-M   'P 1'
#
loop_
_entity.id
_entity.type
_entity.pdbx_description
1 polymer ?
#
loop_
_entity_poly.entity_id
_entity_poly.type
_entity_poly.pdbx_seq_one_letter_code
_entity_poly.pdbx_strand_id
1 'polypeptide(L)'
;MADSPIENARKILAAERRQGCQDRVVVGGLDKFLVNWRGRVAAEAEDPAALVLAERVVATLEDYAEAPPDDRGRRLDEALAMLDETRVPVGGAASARAPVGAASASVGAGLVSTRGRVGT
;
A
#
# COMPACT_ATOMS: atom_id res chain seq x y z
N MET A 1 -11.88 -27.29 -1.46
CA MET A 1 -10.68 -26.93 -2.24
C MET A 1 -9.84 -26.06 -1.33
N ALA A 2 -8.61 -26.45 -1.01
CA ALA A 2 -7.73 -25.61 -0.22
C ALA A 2 -7.33 -24.42 -1.10
N ASP A 3 -7.67 -23.20 -0.67
CA ASP A 3 -7.18 -21.99 -1.32
C ASP A 3 -5.65 -22.00 -1.26
N SER A 4 -5.01 -21.67 -2.39
CA SER A 4 -3.55 -21.49 -2.43
C SER A 4 -3.15 -20.41 -1.43
N PRO A 5 -1.96 -20.47 -0.81
CA PRO A 5 -1.53 -19.47 0.16
C PRO A 5 -1.63 -18.04 -0.43
N ILE A 6 -1.31 -17.86 -1.72
CA ILE A 6 -1.44 -16.59 -2.44
C ILE A 6 -2.90 -16.08 -2.49
N GLU A 7 -3.86 -16.94 -2.81
CA GLU A 7 -5.28 -16.57 -2.86
C GLU A 7 -5.81 -16.21 -1.47
N ASN A 8 -5.37 -16.92 -0.44
CA ASN A 8 -5.75 -16.64 0.94
C ASN A 8 -5.27 -15.24 1.38
N ALA A 9 -4.01 -14.88 1.10
CA ALA A 9 -3.50 -13.54 1.39
C ALA A 9 -4.29 -12.45 0.67
N ARG A 10 -4.60 -12.65 -0.61
CA ARG A 10 -5.43 -11.70 -1.37
C ARG A 10 -6.78 -11.46 -0.70
N LYS A 11 -7.48 -12.51 -0.27
CA LYS A 11 -8.79 -12.39 0.40
C LYS A 11 -8.69 -11.58 1.69
N ILE A 12 -7.65 -11.82 2.49
CA ILE A 12 -7.43 -11.12 3.76
C ILE A 12 -7.07 -9.65 3.53
N LEU A 13 -6.12 -9.36 2.62
CA LEU A 13 -5.73 -7.98 2.29
C LEU A 13 -6.90 -7.19 1.69
N ALA A 14 -7.73 -7.81 0.85
CA ALA A 14 -8.92 -7.18 0.29
C ALA A 14 -9.97 -6.88 1.38
N ALA A 15 -10.12 -7.77 2.37
CA ALA A 15 -11.01 -7.54 3.51
C ALA A 15 -10.50 -6.41 4.41
N GLU A 16 -9.19 -6.29 4.64
CA GLU A 16 -8.56 -5.19 5.39
C GLU A 16 -8.77 -3.84 4.71
N ARG A 17 -8.58 -3.80 3.38
CA ARG A 17 -8.85 -2.60 2.58
C ARG A 17 -10.32 -2.16 2.69
N ARG A 18 -11.26 -3.09 2.59
CA ARG A 18 -12.71 -2.80 2.70
C ARG A 18 -13.13 -2.35 4.10
N GLN A 19 -12.41 -2.76 5.13
CA GLN A 19 -12.69 -2.38 6.52
C GLN A 19 -11.99 -1.07 6.93
N GLY A 20 -11.30 -0.40 6.00
CA GLY A 20 -10.69 0.90 6.26
C GLY A 20 -9.28 0.81 6.84
N CYS A 21 -8.52 -0.25 6.53
CA CYS A 21 -7.09 -0.34 6.85
C CYS A 21 -6.80 -0.32 8.36
N GLN A 22 -7.66 -0.97 9.15
CA GLN A 22 -7.66 -0.85 10.62
C GLN A 22 -6.63 -1.74 11.33
N ASP A 23 -5.94 -2.63 10.61
CA ASP A 23 -5.02 -3.62 11.19
C ASP A 23 -5.75 -4.55 12.19
N ARG A 24 -7.00 -4.87 11.87
CA ARG A 24 -7.91 -5.62 12.77
C ARG A 24 -8.52 -6.85 12.12
N VAL A 25 -8.31 -7.05 10.82
CA VAL A 25 -8.91 -8.19 10.10
C VAL A 25 -8.27 -9.51 10.52
N VAL A 26 -7.04 -9.47 11.03
CA VAL A 26 -6.32 -10.63 11.53
C VAL A 26 -6.04 -10.49 13.02
N VAL A 27 -6.35 -11.53 13.79
CA VAL A 27 -6.12 -11.57 15.24
C VAL A 27 -4.61 -11.48 15.49
N GLY A 28 -4.12 -10.31 15.91
CA GLY A 28 -2.70 -10.05 16.19
C GLY A 28 -1.98 -9.13 15.19
N GLY A 29 -2.69 -8.54 14.22
CA GLY A 29 -2.15 -7.56 13.27
C GLY A 29 -1.66 -8.17 11.96
N LEU A 30 -1.47 -7.32 10.96
CA LEU A 30 -1.09 -7.72 9.60
C LEU A 30 0.35 -8.26 9.54
N ASP A 31 1.25 -7.75 10.39
CA ASP A 31 2.63 -8.19 10.50
C ASP A 31 2.75 -9.70 10.80
N LYS A 32 2.08 -10.15 11.88
CA LYS A 32 2.09 -11.58 12.26
C LYS A 32 1.49 -12.47 11.19
N PHE A 33 0.45 -11.98 10.51
CA PHE A 33 -0.14 -12.68 9.39
C PHE A 33 0.87 -12.86 8.26
N LEU A 34 1.60 -11.80 7.88
CA LEU A 34 2.58 -11.80 6.79
C LEU A 34 3.75 -12.74 7.06
N VAL A 35 4.29 -12.74 8.29
CA VAL A 35 5.37 -13.66 8.71
C VAL A 35 4.94 -15.12 8.57
N ASN A 36 3.76 -15.46 9.10
CA ASN A 36 3.23 -16.82 9.01
C ASN A 36 2.89 -17.21 7.56
N TRP A 37 2.31 -16.28 6.80
CA TRP A 37 1.94 -16.48 5.41
C TRP A 37 3.16 -16.75 4.53
N ARG A 38 4.23 -15.97 4.67
CA ARG A 38 5.49 -16.20 3.95
C ARG A 38 6.04 -17.60 4.23
N GLY A 39 6.02 -18.04 5.49
CA GLY A 39 6.44 -19.39 5.87
C GLY A 39 5.61 -20.48 5.17
N ARG A 40 4.30 -20.27 5.05
CA ARG A 40 3.41 -21.19 4.31
C ARG A 40 3.67 -21.17 2.81
N VAL A 41 3.92 -20.02 2.21
CA VAL A 41 4.31 -19.96 0.78
C VAL A 41 5.61 -20.74 0.57
N ALA A 42 6.62 -20.58 1.42
CA ALA A 42 7.88 -21.33 1.31
C ALA A 42 7.70 -22.85 1.47
N ALA A 43 6.71 -23.28 2.26
CA ALA A 43 6.46 -24.70 2.53
C ALA A 43 5.51 -25.37 1.51
N GLU A 44 4.53 -24.62 1.00
CA GLU A 44 3.45 -25.14 0.16
C GLU A 44 3.61 -24.78 -1.33
N ALA A 45 4.34 -23.70 -1.66
CA ALA A 45 4.53 -23.32 -3.05
C ALA A 45 5.72 -24.07 -3.68
N GLU A 46 5.44 -24.79 -4.75
CA GLU A 46 6.47 -25.44 -5.58
C GLU A 46 7.21 -24.43 -6.48
N ASP A 47 6.59 -23.28 -6.74
CA ASP A 47 7.12 -22.24 -7.61
C ASP A 47 7.99 -21.22 -6.83
N PRO A 48 9.27 -21.04 -7.21
CA PRO A 48 10.15 -20.09 -6.54
C PRO A 48 9.76 -18.63 -6.78
N ALA A 49 9.03 -18.31 -7.86
CA ALA A 49 8.55 -16.95 -8.09
C ALA A 49 7.42 -16.58 -7.11
N ALA A 50 6.65 -17.56 -6.63
CA ALA A 50 5.67 -17.34 -5.55
C ALA A 50 6.35 -16.91 -4.24
N LEU A 51 7.53 -17.46 -3.91
CA LEU A 51 8.29 -17.05 -2.74
C LEU A 51 8.83 -15.61 -2.90
N VAL A 52 9.37 -15.28 -4.08
CA VAL A 52 9.84 -13.92 -4.39
C VAL A 52 8.68 -12.90 -4.31
N LEU A 53 7.50 -13.27 -4.82
CA LEU A 53 6.31 -12.44 -4.70
C LEU A 53 5.93 -12.23 -3.23
N ALA A 54 5.96 -13.29 -2.42
CA ALA A 54 5.66 -13.20 -1.00
C ALA A 54 6.62 -12.27 -0.27
N GLU A 55 7.93 -12.34 -0.54
CA GLU A 55 8.90 -11.41 0.03
C GLU A 55 8.63 -9.96 -0.35
N ARG A 56 8.28 -9.70 -1.62
CA ARG A 56 7.92 -8.35 -2.07
C ARG A 56 6.68 -7.79 -1.37
N VAL A 57 5.65 -8.63 -1.20
CA VAL A 57 4.41 -8.25 -0.51
C VAL A 57 4.69 -7.96 0.97
N VAL A 58 5.49 -8.79 1.63
CA VAL A 58 5.90 -8.58 3.03
C VAL A 58 6.66 -7.26 3.16
N ALA A 59 7.64 -6.99 2.30
CA ALA A 59 8.41 -5.75 2.34
C ALA A 59 7.54 -4.50 2.08
N THR A 60 6.54 -4.61 1.20
CA THR A 60 5.60 -3.50 0.90
C THR A 60 4.74 -3.14 2.11
N LEU A 61 4.43 -4.13 2.95
CA LEU A 61 3.59 -3.99 4.13
C LEU A 61 4.40 -4.01 5.44
N GLU A 62 5.72 -3.84 5.36
CA GLU A 62 6.58 -3.68 6.52
C GLU A 62 6.18 -2.40 7.29
N ASP A 63 6.21 -2.48 8.62
CA ASP A 63 5.78 -1.40 9.54
C ASP A 63 4.39 -0.84 9.24
N TYR A 64 3.50 -1.64 8.64
CA TYR A 64 2.16 -1.21 8.24
C TYR A 64 1.34 -0.64 9.40
N ALA A 65 1.47 -1.23 10.59
CA ALA A 65 0.78 -0.76 11.81
C ALA A 65 1.28 0.61 12.29
N GLU A 66 2.49 1.02 11.92
CA GLU A 66 3.11 2.29 12.31
C GLU A 66 2.94 3.38 11.24
N ALA A 67 2.65 2.98 9.98
CA ALA A 67 2.39 3.90 8.90
C ALA A 67 1.12 4.76 9.15
N PRO A 68 1.05 6.00 8.64
CA PRO A 68 -0.16 6.81 8.69
C PRO A 68 -1.28 6.21 7.82
N PRO A 69 -2.57 6.47 8.12
CA PRO A 69 -3.71 5.82 7.46
C PRO A 69 -3.75 6.01 5.93
N ASP A 70 -3.37 7.18 5.42
CA ASP A 70 -3.25 7.43 3.97
C ASP A 70 -2.19 6.52 3.32
N ASP A 71 -1.08 6.29 4.01
CA ASP A 71 0.02 5.47 3.49
C ASP A 71 -0.32 3.97 3.59
N ARG A 72 -1.07 3.55 4.61
CA ARG A 72 -1.61 2.19 4.73
C ARG A 72 -2.48 1.81 3.53
N GLY A 73 -3.40 2.70 3.15
CA GLY A 73 -4.27 2.48 2.00
C GLY A 73 -3.48 2.26 0.71
N ARG A 74 -2.44 3.09 0.49
CA ARG A 74 -1.54 2.99 -0.66
C ARG A 74 -0.75 1.69 -0.67
N ARG A 75 -0.11 1.32 0.45
CA ARG A 75 0.67 0.08 0.58
C ARG A 75 -0.20 -1.17 0.36
N LEU A 76 -1.43 -1.17 0.88
CA LEU A 76 -2.39 -2.25 0.61
C LEU A 76 -2.81 -2.34 -0.85
N ASP A 77 -2.98 -1.20 -1.56
CA ASP A 77 -3.29 -1.21 -3.00
C ASP A 77 -2.15 -1.86 -3.79
N GLU A 78 -0.93 -1.45 -3.48
CA GLU A 78 0.27 -1.94 -4.15
C GLU A 78 0.46 -3.44 -3.91
N ALA A 79 0.32 -3.90 -2.66
CA ALA A 79 0.38 -5.33 -2.33
C ALA A 79 -0.71 -6.15 -3.04
N LEU A 80 -1.94 -5.62 -3.13
CA LEU A 80 -3.04 -6.28 -3.85
C LEU A 80 -2.79 -6.32 -5.36
N ALA A 81 -2.20 -5.27 -5.95
CA ALA A 81 -1.83 -5.25 -7.36
C ALA A 81 -0.78 -6.33 -7.69
N MET A 82 0.26 -6.46 -6.86
CA MET A 82 1.29 -7.51 -7.05
C MET A 82 0.68 -8.92 -7.04
N LEU A 83 -0.29 -9.18 -6.14
CA LEU A 83 -0.99 -10.46 -6.06
C LEU A 83 -1.97 -10.70 -7.23
N ASP A 84 -2.53 -9.65 -7.84
CA ASP A 84 -3.40 -9.79 -9.02
C ASP A 84 -2.60 -9.96 -10.31
N GLU A 85 -1.43 -9.33 -10.45
CA GLU A 85 -0.55 -9.50 -11.62
C GLU A 85 -0.13 -10.96 -11.82
N THR A 86 0.09 -11.73 -10.75
CA THR A 86 0.35 -13.18 -10.86
C THR A 86 -0.80 -14.01 -11.42
N ARG A 87 -2.03 -13.48 -11.43
CA ARG A 87 -3.19 -14.12 -12.06
C ARG A 87 -3.28 -13.80 -13.55
N VAL A 88 -2.71 -12.68 -13.99
CA VAL A 88 -2.86 -12.19 -15.36
C VAL A 88 -1.66 -12.67 -16.16
N PRO A 89 -1.81 -13.61 -17.11
CA PRO A 89 -0.75 -13.88 -18.08
C PRO A 89 -0.46 -12.56 -18.80
N VAL A 90 0.77 -12.09 -18.67
CA VAL A 90 1.25 -10.77 -19.08
C VAL A 90 0.74 -10.41 -20.48
N GLY A 91 -0.17 -9.43 -20.51
CA GLY A 91 -0.80 -8.90 -21.71
C GLY A 91 -0.93 -7.39 -21.64
N GLY A 92 0.11 -6.70 -21.17
CA GLY A 92 0.33 -5.29 -21.47
C GLY A 92 -0.05 -4.28 -20.38
N ALA A 93 0.81 -3.26 -20.33
CA ALA A 93 0.62 -1.92 -19.78
C ALA A 93 0.69 -1.75 -18.25
N ALA A 94 1.91 -1.45 -17.82
CA ALA A 94 2.20 -0.34 -16.92
C ALA A 94 1.05 0.66 -16.76
N SER A 95 0.40 0.66 -15.60
CA SER A 95 -0.29 1.84 -15.12
C SER A 95 0.63 2.56 -14.14
N ALA A 96 1.59 3.26 -14.72
CA ALA A 96 2.13 4.44 -14.10
C ALA A 96 0.96 5.35 -13.71
N ARG A 97 0.88 5.74 -12.44
CA ARG A 97 0.91 7.16 -12.01
C ARG A 97 0.68 7.29 -10.50
N ALA A 98 1.76 7.63 -9.81
CA ALA A 98 1.76 8.75 -8.88
C ALA A 98 2.77 9.79 -9.42
N PRO A 99 2.50 11.08 -9.24
CA PRO A 99 3.31 11.72 -8.22
C PRO A 99 2.46 12.24 -7.06
N VAL A 100 3.02 11.95 -5.89
CA VAL A 100 2.81 12.55 -4.58
C VAL A 100 2.55 14.06 -4.64
N GLY A 101 1.69 14.53 -3.74
CA GLY A 101 1.22 15.90 -3.68
C GLY A 101 2.32 16.94 -3.50
N ALA A 102 2.17 18.05 -4.22
CA ALA A 102 2.74 19.32 -3.82
C ALA A 102 1.86 19.92 -2.72
N ALA A 103 2.46 20.14 -1.56
CA ALA A 103 1.89 20.75 -0.38
C ALA A 103 1.20 22.08 -0.70
N SER A 104 -0.04 22.23 -0.24
CA SER A 104 -0.70 23.53 -0.11
C SER A 104 -0.44 24.03 1.31
N ALA A 105 0.58 24.88 1.46
CA ALA A 105 0.85 25.59 2.71
C ALA A 105 0.04 26.90 2.73
N SER A 106 -0.86 26.98 3.70
CA SER A 106 -1.69 28.16 3.98
C SER A 106 -0.96 29.16 4.90
N VAL A 107 -1.25 30.44 4.67
CA VAL A 107 -1.27 31.58 5.62
C VAL A 107 0.06 32.24 6.01
N GLY A 108 0.12 33.54 5.71
CA GLY A 108 1.01 34.52 6.33
C GLY A 108 0.60 35.95 5.95
N ALA A 109 -0.28 36.55 6.75
CA ALA A 109 -0.67 37.95 6.68
C ALA A 109 0.52 38.89 6.90
N GLY A 110 0.57 40.02 6.18
CA GLY A 110 1.64 41.01 6.33
C GLY A 110 1.34 42.34 5.64
N LEU A 111 0.60 43.18 6.34
CA LEU A 111 0.34 44.60 6.12
C LEU A 111 1.62 45.41 5.77
N VAL A 112 1.58 46.26 4.74
CA VAL A 112 2.16 47.62 4.81
C VAL A 112 1.61 48.55 3.72
N SER A 113 0.95 49.61 4.19
CA SER A 113 0.68 50.83 3.43
C SER A 113 1.97 51.56 3.13
N THR A 114 2.15 52.11 1.92
CA THR A 114 2.66 53.48 1.78
C THR A 114 2.11 54.16 0.54
N ARG A 115 1.74 55.42 0.74
CA ARG A 115 1.08 56.36 -0.15
C ARG A 115 2.16 57.32 -0.65
N GLY A 116 2.32 57.50 -1.96
CA GLY A 116 3.10 58.60 -2.55
C GLY A 116 2.41 58.99 -3.86
N ARG A 117 1.72 60.12 -4.00
CA ARG A 117 2.07 61.54 -3.88
C ARG A 117 3.07 62.02 -4.96
N VAL A 118 2.47 62.50 -6.06
CA VAL A 118 2.73 63.70 -6.88
C VAL A 118 4.10 63.93 -7.54
N GLY A 119 4.03 64.35 -8.81
CA GLY A 119 5.07 65.06 -9.54
C GLY A 119 4.64 65.26 -10.99
N THR A 120 4.06 66.43 -11.26
CA THR A 120 3.86 67.02 -12.60
C THR A 120 5.18 67.31 -13.29
#